data_AF-A0A6I4IDB1-F1
#
_entry.id   AF-A0A6I4IDB1-F1
#
_cell.length_a   1.000
_cell.length_b   1.000
_cell.length_c   1.000
_cell.angle_alpha   90.00
_cell.angle_beta   90.00
_cell.angle_gamma   90.00
#
_symmetry.space_group_name_H-M   'P 1'
#
loop_
_entity.id
_entity.type
_entity.pdbx_description
1 polymer ?
#
loop_
_entity_poly.entity_id
_entity_poly.type
_entity_poly.pdbx_seq_one_letter_code
_entity_poly.pdbx_strand_id
1 'polypeptide(L)'
;MKKIAFVIVSFVILSCAPKISPYFEQNHYIRNYSIHIQNDSLQLYFKTPADISYVTDTKELKKCIRNSKIKLTDPVLIYGKTNDPPYEYFVTVSENKLSNYSKELVVFDTLVENQTIRFIGNALEKNAKKTLEIDLKNCFKSLEVGPTYRKQIQTIFDIVQKYQLSNKFYAALQEISDFPSYDKQEEWSKLQMQLTFSSFLGKNKLYDTYLNQLESRFKPNDTIVKIVKEKSFYNAQALDTILQEAKKHRIVMINENHFYPNHRILVSDVLEKLKAIGYNYLALEALNTKQDSLLNIPNSYPTLETGFYTSEQNFSNLIRKAKALGFQFIAYENTDNHKNREVGQAENIYNKSFLIDPNAKVVVLAGIDHILEKPTSQGKEWMATIFKNKYKIDPLTISQTHLNAYRNQIEANYGIINSNHFKDTRWNAVDYLVLNNNTKEPIEFPFSAFEYQNTTKTDIQIVLFLGNEIKNPYDFSKKIPYFTTIIPSSKKLKVPLDRSKETFLLAFDKNGNQVDKQIICARN
;
A
#
# COMPACT_ATOMS: atom_id res chain seq x y z
N MET A 1 71.56 -49.93 -24.10
CA MET A 1 70.24 -50.39 -23.59
C MET A 1 69.92 -49.65 -22.30
N LYS A 2 68.75 -49.00 -22.23
CA LYS A 2 67.82 -48.85 -21.07
C LYS A 2 68.46 -48.62 -19.67
N LYS A 3 68.18 -47.56 -18.90
CA LYS A 3 66.91 -46.86 -18.63
C LYS A 3 67.21 -45.53 -17.90
N ILE A 4 66.59 -44.44 -18.34
CA ILE A 4 66.39 -43.23 -17.55
C ILE A 4 65.14 -43.47 -16.69
N ALA A 5 65.25 -43.33 -15.37
CA ALA A 5 64.13 -43.37 -14.45
C ALA A 5 63.46 -41.99 -14.42
N PHE A 6 62.25 -41.90 -14.96
CA PHE A 6 61.39 -40.73 -14.79
C PHE A 6 60.47 -41.00 -13.60
N VAL A 7 60.67 -40.25 -12.51
CA VAL A 7 59.76 -40.21 -11.36
C VAL A 7 58.59 -39.30 -11.75
N ILE A 8 57.41 -39.89 -11.97
CA ILE A 8 56.16 -39.15 -12.09
C ILE A 8 55.61 -38.97 -10.67
N VAL A 9 55.73 -37.76 -10.13
CA VAL A 9 54.99 -37.34 -8.95
C VAL A 9 53.60 -36.91 -9.41
N SER A 10 52.62 -37.82 -9.36
CA SER A 10 51.21 -37.45 -9.48
C SER A 10 50.73 -36.86 -8.15
N PHE A 11 50.66 -35.52 -8.09
CA PHE A 11 49.87 -34.83 -7.07
C PHE A 11 48.38 -35.08 -7.39
N VAL A 12 47.76 -35.99 -6.65
CA VAL A 12 46.30 -36.14 -6.62
C VAL A 12 45.74 -34.96 -5.84
N ILE A 13 45.36 -33.89 -6.55
CA ILE A 13 44.48 -32.87 -5.98
C ILE A 13 43.09 -33.53 -5.90
N LEU A 14 42.77 -34.09 -4.73
CA LEU A 14 41.41 -34.45 -4.36
C LEU A 14 40.59 -33.16 -4.23
N SER A 15 40.19 -32.57 -5.36
CA SER A 15 39.16 -31.54 -5.35
C SER A 15 37.84 -32.24 -5.02
N CYS A 16 37.40 -32.14 -3.77
CA CYS A 16 36.05 -32.58 -3.39
C CYS A 16 35.05 -31.93 -4.35
N ALA A 17 34.34 -32.74 -5.11
CA ALA A 17 33.32 -32.25 -6.03
C ALA A 17 32.27 -31.42 -5.25
N PRO A 18 31.71 -30.35 -5.85
CA PRO A 18 30.63 -29.59 -5.24
C PRO A 18 29.49 -30.54 -4.84
N LYS A 19 29.16 -30.58 -3.56
CA LYS A 19 28.04 -31.38 -3.07
C LYS A 19 26.77 -30.57 -3.26
N ILE A 20 25.91 -31.02 -4.17
CA ILE A 20 24.57 -30.49 -4.36
C ILE A 20 23.61 -31.47 -3.68
N SER A 21 22.61 -30.94 -2.99
CA SER A 21 21.56 -31.74 -2.37
C SER A 21 20.82 -32.55 -3.43
N PRO A 22 20.50 -33.83 -3.20
CA PRO A 22 19.64 -34.60 -4.10
C PRO A 22 18.24 -33.98 -4.23
N TYR A 23 17.87 -33.09 -3.31
CA TYR A 23 16.59 -32.38 -3.29
C TYR A 23 16.62 -31.02 -4.01
N PHE A 24 17.72 -30.65 -4.68
CA PHE A 24 17.89 -29.33 -5.31
C PHE A 24 16.85 -29.03 -6.41
N GLU A 25 16.59 -30.00 -7.29
CA GLU A 25 15.68 -29.83 -8.44
C GLU A 25 14.20 -29.79 -8.00
N GLN A 26 13.90 -30.17 -6.76
CA GLN A 26 12.56 -30.14 -6.16
C GLN A 26 12.27 -28.82 -5.43
N ASN A 27 13.18 -27.84 -5.49
CA ASN A 27 12.90 -26.51 -4.95
C ASN A 27 11.92 -25.76 -5.87
N HIS A 28 10.85 -25.27 -5.28
CA HIS A 28 9.90 -24.36 -5.93
C HIS A 28 10.11 -22.94 -5.41
N TYR A 29 10.22 -21.99 -6.34
CA TYR A 29 10.44 -20.57 -6.06
C TYR A 29 9.21 -19.79 -6.50
N ILE A 30 8.32 -19.50 -5.57
CA ILE A 30 7.06 -18.83 -5.84
C ILE A 30 7.21 -17.36 -5.50
N ARG A 31 7.10 -16.51 -6.52
CA ARG A 31 7.31 -15.06 -6.40
C ARG A 31 5.98 -14.31 -6.27
N ASN A 32 5.86 -13.50 -5.23
CA ASN A 32 4.81 -12.49 -5.02
C ASN A 32 5.47 -11.20 -4.48
N TYR A 33 4.94 -10.60 -3.41
CA TYR A 33 5.62 -9.53 -2.64
C TYR A 33 6.94 -9.98 -1.97
N SER A 34 7.22 -11.28 -1.96
CA SER A 34 8.43 -11.94 -1.48
C SER A 34 8.71 -13.16 -2.36
N ILE A 35 9.77 -13.91 -2.06
CA ILE A 35 10.00 -15.21 -2.71
C ILE A 35 9.81 -16.29 -1.66
N HIS A 36 8.91 -17.21 -1.95
CA HIS A 36 8.59 -18.35 -1.12
C HIS A 36 9.33 -19.56 -1.68
N ILE A 37 10.17 -20.17 -0.85
CA ILE A 37 10.93 -21.36 -1.22
C ILE A 37 10.29 -22.56 -0.55
N GLN A 38 9.84 -23.52 -1.36
CA GLN A 38 9.23 -24.77 -0.91
C GLN A 38 10.01 -25.95 -1.45
N ASN A 39 10.12 -27.01 -0.64
CA ASN A 39 10.64 -28.30 -1.07
C ASN A 39 9.78 -29.41 -0.47
N ASP A 40 8.90 -29.99 -1.27
CA ASP A 40 7.92 -30.97 -0.79
C ASP A 40 8.57 -32.29 -0.34
N SER A 41 9.70 -32.65 -0.97
CA SER A 41 10.46 -33.86 -0.61
C SER A 41 11.08 -33.74 0.78
N LEU A 42 11.48 -32.53 1.16
CA LEU A 42 11.99 -32.22 2.49
C LEU A 42 10.92 -31.70 3.46
N GLN A 43 9.67 -31.52 2.98
CA GLN A 43 8.59 -30.85 3.71
C GLN A 43 9.07 -29.52 4.32
N LEU A 44 9.74 -28.70 3.51
CA LEU A 44 10.46 -27.51 3.94
C LEU A 44 9.90 -26.27 3.26
N TYR A 45 9.75 -25.20 4.04
CA TYR A 45 9.36 -23.88 3.55
C TYR A 45 10.16 -22.77 4.24
N PHE A 46 10.51 -21.71 3.50
CA PHE A 46 10.86 -20.41 4.08
C PHE A 46 10.65 -19.28 3.06
N LYS A 47 10.63 -18.04 3.54
CA LYS A 47 10.38 -16.83 2.76
C LYS A 47 11.63 -15.96 2.70
N THR A 48 11.84 -15.28 1.58
CA THR A 48 13.00 -14.40 1.37
C THR A 48 12.59 -13.06 0.76
N PRO A 49 13.44 -12.02 0.89
CA PRO A 49 13.27 -10.77 0.16
C PRO A 49 13.09 -10.98 -1.36
N ALA A 50 12.34 -10.07 -1.99
CA ALA A 50 11.98 -10.17 -3.40
C ALA A 50 13.13 -9.79 -4.36
N ASP A 51 14.15 -9.08 -3.90
CA ASP A 51 15.32 -8.66 -4.67
C ASP A 51 16.38 -9.76 -4.83
N ILE A 52 16.23 -10.88 -4.12
CA ILE A 52 17.13 -12.04 -4.27
C ILE A 52 16.89 -12.75 -5.60
N SER A 53 17.99 -13.04 -6.28
CA SER A 53 18.04 -13.88 -7.48
C SER A 53 18.54 -15.28 -7.14
N TYR A 54 17.89 -16.31 -7.68
CA TYR A 54 18.19 -17.72 -7.42
C TYR A 54 18.78 -18.41 -8.63
N VAL A 55 19.69 -19.35 -8.38
CA VAL A 55 20.15 -20.31 -9.39
C VAL A 55 19.32 -21.58 -9.27
N THR A 56 18.66 -21.95 -10.36
CA THR A 56 17.78 -23.13 -10.44
C THR A 56 18.33 -24.23 -11.33
N ASP A 57 19.42 -24.00 -12.07
CA ASP A 57 20.10 -25.01 -12.88
C ASP A 57 21.27 -25.66 -12.11
N THR A 58 21.33 -27.00 -12.12
CA THR A 58 22.38 -27.75 -11.43
C THR A 58 23.80 -27.41 -11.92
N LYS A 59 24.01 -27.19 -13.22
CA LYS A 59 25.37 -26.90 -13.75
C LYS A 59 25.82 -25.51 -13.32
N GLU A 60 24.92 -24.54 -13.35
CA GLU A 60 25.18 -23.19 -12.85
C GLU A 60 25.45 -23.22 -11.34
N LEU A 61 24.67 -23.96 -10.55
CA LEU A 61 24.93 -24.10 -9.11
C LEU A 61 26.31 -24.69 -8.84
N LYS A 62 26.73 -25.72 -9.58
CA LYS A 62 28.10 -26.28 -9.47
C LYS A 62 29.16 -25.21 -9.73
N LYS A 63 28.93 -24.32 -10.70
CA LYS A 63 29.85 -23.21 -11.02
C LYS A 63 29.87 -22.20 -9.88
N CYS A 64 28.72 -21.81 -9.34
CA CYS A 64 28.62 -20.90 -8.19
C CYS A 64 29.35 -21.46 -6.96
N ILE A 65 29.15 -22.73 -6.61
CA ILE A 65 29.82 -23.36 -5.46
C ILE A 65 31.35 -23.39 -5.66
N ARG A 66 31.82 -23.72 -6.88
CA ARG A 66 33.27 -23.72 -7.18
C ARG A 66 33.91 -22.34 -7.10
N ASN A 67 33.16 -21.32 -7.49
CA ASN A 67 33.63 -19.94 -7.50
C ASN A 67 33.49 -19.25 -6.15
N SER A 68 32.66 -19.78 -5.24
CA SER A 68 32.49 -19.22 -3.91
C SER A 68 33.79 -19.41 -3.10
N LYS A 69 34.14 -18.38 -2.34
CA LYS A 69 35.27 -18.43 -1.40
C LYS A 69 34.95 -19.22 -0.12
N ILE A 70 33.70 -19.68 0.01
CA ILE A 70 33.21 -20.41 1.17
C ILE A 70 33.47 -21.90 0.99
N LYS A 71 34.14 -22.52 1.97
CA LYS A 71 34.27 -23.98 2.02
C LYS A 71 33.00 -24.60 2.63
N LEU A 72 32.06 -24.97 1.76
CA LEU A 72 30.82 -25.64 2.15
C LEU A 72 31.08 -27.13 2.42
N THR A 73 30.71 -27.60 3.61
CA THR A 73 30.90 -29.00 4.05
C THR A 73 29.71 -29.89 3.70
N ASP A 74 28.52 -29.29 3.70
CA ASP A 74 27.23 -29.94 3.53
C ASP A 74 26.68 -29.74 2.10
N PRO A 75 25.84 -30.67 1.59
CA PRO A 75 25.22 -30.52 0.28
C PRO A 75 24.36 -29.25 0.18
N VAL A 76 24.58 -28.46 -0.86
CA VAL A 76 23.84 -27.21 -1.10
C VAL A 76 22.46 -27.51 -1.67
N LEU A 77 21.44 -27.07 -0.95
CA LEU A 77 20.05 -27.08 -1.38
C LEU A 77 19.68 -25.82 -2.15
N ILE A 78 20.16 -24.63 -1.73
CA ILE A 78 19.76 -23.36 -2.35
C ILE A 78 20.97 -22.43 -2.43
N TYR A 79 21.04 -21.64 -3.51
CA TYR A 79 21.95 -20.52 -3.66
C TYR A 79 21.19 -19.28 -4.13
N GLY A 80 21.34 -18.17 -3.40
CA GLY A 80 20.76 -16.88 -3.73
C GLY A 80 21.78 -15.75 -3.65
N LYS A 81 21.55 -14.68 -4.41
CA LYS A 81 22.40 -13.47 -4.42
C LYS A 81 21.60 -12.20 -4.67
N THR A 82 22.16 -11.08 -4.22
CA THR A 82 21.67 -9.71 -4.45
C THR A 82 22.80 -8.86 -5.06
N ASN A 83 22.42 -7.76 -5.73
CA ASN A 83 23.39 -6.80 -6.28
C ASN A 83 23.52 -5.54 -5.42
N ASP A 84 22.46 -5.14 -4.71
CA ASP A 84 22.47 -3.94 -3.88
C ASP A 84 21.57 -4.12 -2.63
N PRO A 85 22.16 -4.25 -1.43
CA PRO A 85 23.60 -4.39 -1.19
C PRO A 85 24.09 -5.77 -1.66
N PRO A 86 25.35 -5.90 -2.14
CA PRO A 86 25.82 -7.13 -2.75
C PRO A 86 26.18 -8.19 -1.70
N TYR A 87 25.42 -9.30 -1.68
CA TYR A 87 25.73 -10.47 -0.88
C TYR A 87 25.31 -11.77 -1.60
N GLU A 88 25.84 -12.89 -1.13
CA GLU A 88 25.38 -14.23 -1.53
C GLU A 88 25.05 -15.06 -0.29
N TYR A 89 24.18 -16.05 -0.44
CA TYR A 89 23.92 -17.01 0.62
C TYR A 89 23.59 -18.41 0.08
N PHE A 90 23.81 -19.39 0.95
CA PHE A 90 23.58 -20.80 0.70
C PHE A 90 22.63 -21.34 1.77
N VAL A 91 21.79 -22.31 1.39
CA VAL A 91 21.11 -23.19 2.34
C VAL A 91 21.59 -24.61 2.11
N THR A 92 22.01 -25.27 3.17
CA THR A 92 22.45 -26.67 3.13
C THR A 92 21.58 -27.52 4.03
N VAL A 93 21.36 -28.79 3.63
CA VAL A 93 20.64 -29.78 4.42
C VAL A 93 21.47 -31.06 4.48
N SER A 94 21.76 -31.55 5.68
CA SER A 94 22.57 -32.75 5.89
C SER A 94 22.17 -33.56 7.12
N GLU A 95 22.51 -34.84 7.13
CA GLU A 95 22.32 -35.71 8.30
C GLU A 95 23.41 -35.42 9.35
N ASN A 96 22.96 -34.90 10.49
CA ASN A 96 23.66 -34.71 11.76
C ASN A 96 25.19 -34.52 11.71
N LYS A 97 25.64 -33.34 11.26
CA LYS A 97 27.04 -32.87 11.41
C LYS A 97 27.12 -31.41 11.83
N LEU A 98 27.76 -31.17 12.98
CA LEU A 98 28.21 -29.84 13.38
C LEU A 98 29.41 -29.44 12.50
N SER A 99 29.25 -28.37 11.72
CA SER A 99 30.32 -27.77 10.93
C SER A 99 30.58 -26.36 11.43
N ASN A 100 31.83 -26.06 11.82
CA ASN A 100 32.21 -24.72 12.23
C ASN A 100 32.59 -23.88 11.01
N TYR A 101 31.88 -22.77 10.81
CA TYR A 101 32.15 -21.78 9.77
C TYR A 101 32.90 -20.58 10.35
N SER A 102 33.60 -19.82 9.51
CA SER A 102 34.31 -18.60 9.90
C SER A 102 33.35 -17.59 10.55
N LYS A 103 33.81 -16.87 11.58
CA LYS A 103 33.07 -15.77 12.23
C LYS A 103 32.79 -14.59 11.30
N GLU A 104 33.44 -14.54 10.14
CA GLU A 104 33.20 -13.51 9.13
C GLU A 104 31.87 -13.73 8.40
N LEU A 105 31.43 -14.99 8.26
CA LEU A 105 30.16 -15.38 7.66
C LEU A 105 29.00 -15.15 8.62
N VAL A 106 27.81 -14.99 8.07
CA VAL A 106 26.56 -14.98 8.84
C VAL A 106 25.93 -16.35 8.74
N VAL A 107 25.83 -17.06 9.86
CA VAL A 107 25.34 -18.45 9.88
C VAL A 107 24.19 -18.59 10.87
N PHE A 108 23.09 -19.17 10.41
CA PHE A 108 21.98 -19.62 11.24
C PHE A 108 21.73 -21.09 10.94
N ASP A 109 21.66 -21.94 11.97
CA ASP A 109 21.32 -23.35 11.80
C ASP A 109 20.31 -23.82 12.85
N THR A 110 19.66 -24.93 12.49
CA THR A 110 18.79 -25.67 13.38
C THR A 110 18.93 -27.17 13.09
N LEU A 111 18.63 -27.97 14.10
CA LEU A 111 18.46 -29.41 13.97
C LEU A 111 16.96 -29.71 14.07
N VAL A 112 16.37 -30.21 12.98
CA VAL A 112 14.98 -30.66 12.97
C VAL A 112 15.00 -32.15 12.66
N GLU A 113 14.45 -32.94 13.59
CA GLU A 113 14.56 -34.40 13.60
C GLU A 113 16.04 -34.83 13.48
N ASN A 114 16.45 -35.42 12.35
CA ASN A 114 17.82 -35.84 12.08
C ASN A 114 18.54 -35.00 11.00
N GLN A 115 17.92 -33.91 10.56
CA GLN A 115 18.46 -33.05 9.51
C GLN A 115 18.94 -31.71 10.08
N THR A 116 20.21 -31.39 9.83
CA THR A 116 20.77 -30.07 10.07
C THR A 116 20.47 -29.18 8.86
N ILE A 117 19.72 -28.10 9.08
CA ILE A 117 19.43 -27.07 8.07
C ILE A 117 20.23 -25.83 8.43
N ARG A 118 21.01 -25.31 7.49
CA ARG A 118 21.96 -24.24 7.76
C ARG A 118 21.93 -23.20 6.65
N PHE A 119 21.72 -21.94 7.03
CA PHE A 119 21.76 -20.74 6.21
C PHE A 119 23.13 -20.10 6.38
N ILE A 120 23.85 -19.89 5.28
CA ILE A 120 25.25 -19.45 5.28
C ILE A 120 25.36 -18.26 4.34
N GLY A 121 25.51 -17.07 4.91
CA GLY A 121 25.63 -15.82 4.19
C GLY A 121 27.06 -15.30 4.12
N ASN A 122 27.41 -14.74 2.97
CA ASN A 122 28.66 -14.07 2.71
C ASN A 122 28.41 -12.68 2.12
N ALA A 123 28.81 -11.66 2.86
CA ALA A 123 28.73 -10.28 2.39
C ALA A 123 29.86 -10.04 1.39
N LEU A 124 29.53 -9.60 0.17
CA LEU A 124 30.54 -9.30 -0.85
C LEU A 124 31.20 -7.94 -0.61
N GLU A 125 30.55 -7.08 0.17
CA GLU A 125 31.06 -5.80 0.63
C GLU A 125 30.79 -5.57 2.12
N LYS A 126 31.58 -4.69 2.76
CA LYS A 126 31.52 -4.45 4.21
C LYS A 126 30.19 -3.84 4.67
N ASN A 127 29.60 -2.96 3.85
CA ASN A 127 28.29 -2.34 4.08
C ASN A 127 27.13 -3.35 3.97
N ALA A 128 27.28 -4.42 3.20
CA ALA A 128 26.24 -5.41 2.96
C ALA A 128 26.00 -6.35 4.15
N LYS A 129 26.99 -6.53 5.04
CA LYS A 129 26.91 -7.51 6.14
C LYS A 129 25.71 -7.31 7.07
N LYS A 130 25.39 -6.05 7.41
CA LYS A 130 24.26 -5.74 8.30
C LYS A 130 22.91 -6.11 7.66
N THR A 131 22.73 -5.79 6.38
CA THR A 131 21.51 -6.13 5.64
C THR A 131 21.40 -7.64 5.46
N LEU A 132 22.49 -8.30 5.05
CA LEU A 132 22.58 -9.77 4.96
C LEU A 132 22.16 -10.43 6.28
N GLU A 133 22.64 -9.96 7.43
CA GLU A 133 22.29 -10.53 8.73
C GLU A 133 20.80 -10.40 9.06
N ILE A 134 20.20 -9.26 8.73
CA ILE A 134 18.76 -9.04 8.89
C ILE A 134 17.97 -9.98 7.98
N ASP A 135 18.34 -10.06 6.69
CA ASP A 135 17.64 -10.85 5.69
C ASP A 135 17.72 -12.34 6.01
N LEU A 136 18.92 -12.88 6.28
CA LEU A 136 19.08 -14.30 6.63
C LEU A 136 18.38 -14.65 7.94
N LYS A 137 18.39 -13.75 8.93
CA LYS A 137 17.66 -13.97 10.18
C LYS A 137 16.15 -14.05 9.93
N ASN A 138 15.62 -13.22 9.04
CA ASN A 138 14.20 -13.27 8.67
C ASN A 138 13.88 -14.54 7.88
N CYS A 139 14.74 -14.94 6.93
CA CYS A 139 14.60 -16.20 6.21
C CYS A 139 14.56 -17.38 7.19
N PHE A 140 15.54 -17.46 8.10
CA PHE A 140 15.65 -18.51 9.10
C PHE A 140 14.45 -18.54 10.05
N LYS A 141 13.94 -17.38 10.49
CA LYS A 141 12.73 -17.30 11.33
C LYS A 141 11.46 -17.76 10.64
N SER A 142 11.41 -17.67 9.31
CA SER A 142 10.27 -18.15 8.51
C SER A 142 10.37 -19.64 8.14
N LEU A 143 11.42 -20.33 8.59
CA LEU A 143 11.63 -21.74 8.32
C LEU A 143 10.53 -22.59 8.98
N GLU A 144 9.82 -23.35 8.15
CA GLU A 144 8.85 -24.36 8.55
C GLU A 144 9.29 -25.70 7.99
N VAL A 145 9.28 -26.75 8.82
CA VAL A 145 9.74 -28.10 8.46
C VAL A 145 8.78 -29.14 9.01
N GLY A 146 8.54 -30.21 8.25
CA GLY A 146 7.70 -31.34 8.63
C GLY A 146 6.29 -31.29 8.03
N PRO A 147 5.39 -32.22 8.40
CA PRO A 147 4.15 -32.47 7.65
C PRO A 147 3.20 -31.27 7.55
N THR A 148 3.34 -30.30 8.46
CA THR A 148 2.55 -29.08 8.56
C THR A 148 3.18 -27.86 7.90
N TYR A 149 4.29 -28.00 7.16
CA TYR A 149 4.90 -26.89 6.43
C TYR A 149 3.88 -26.19 5.51
N ARG A 150 4.07 -24.90 5.30
CA ARG A 150 3.21 -24.09 4.42
C ARG A 150 3.24 -24.59 2.98
N LYS A 151 2.19 -25.30 2.57
CA LYS A 151 1.95 -25.77 1.18
C LYS A 151 1.27 -24.71 0.30
N GLN A 152 0.40 -23.88 0.88
CA GLN A 152 -0.35 -22.86 0.15
C GLN A 152 0.29 -21.49 0.34
N ILE A 153 0.63 -20.81 -0.75
CA ILE A 153 1.29 -19.49 -0.79
C ILE A 153 0.30 -18.35 -1.02
N GLN A 154 -1.00 -18.58 -0.81
CA GLN A 154 -1.97 -17.50 -0.91
C GLN A 154 -1.61 -16.38 0.06
N THR A 155 -1.94 -15.15 -0.33
CA THR A 155 -1.68 -13.92 0.39
C THR A 155 -2.97 -13.15 0.57
N ILE A 156 -2.95 -12.19 1.48
CA ILE A 156 -4.06 -11.26 1.65
C ILE A 156 -4.42 -10.53 0.34
N PHE A 157 -3.44 -10.33 -0.55
CA PHE A 157 -3.63 -9.62 -1.81
C PHE A 157 -4.37 -10.44 -2.87
N ASP A 158 -4.38 -11.77 -2.76
CA ASP A 158 -5.25 -12.61 -3.60
C ASP A 158 -6.72 -12.36 -3.28
N ILE A 159 -7.04 -12.16 -1.99
CA ILE A 159 -8.37 -11.72 -1.55
C ILE A 159 -8.66 -10.30 -2.05
N VAL A 160 -7.71 -9.36 -1.90
CA VAL A 160 -7.87 -7.99 -2.43
C VAL A 160 -8.17 -8.02 -3.93
N GLN A 161 -7.43 -8.81 -4.72
CA GLN A 161 -7.63 -8.96 -6.16
C GLN A 161 -9.00 -9.55 -6.50
N LYS A 162 -9.46 -10.55 -5.75
CA LYS A 162 -10.80 -11.14 -5.88
C LYS A 162 -11.91 -10.10 -5.71
N TYR A 163 -11.74 -9.13 -4.80
CA TYR A 163 -12.76 -8.10 -4.50
C TYR A 163 -12.47 -6.73 -5.14
N GLN A 164 -11.39 -6.57 -5.91
CA GLN A 164 -10.96 -5.25 -6.42
C GLN A 164 -12.03 -4.53 -7.26
N LEU A 165 -12.88 -5.28 -7.98
CA LEU A 165 -14.00 -4.78 -8.78
C LEU A 165 -15.35 -5.15 -8.16
N SER A 166 -15.43 -5.18 -6.83
CA SER A 166 -16.64 -5.53 -6.08
C SER A 166 -17.01 -4.43 -5.10
N ASN A 167 -18.31 -4.16 -4.96
CA ASN A 167 -18.85 -3.29 -3.91
C ASN A 167 -19.31 -4.06 -2.66
N LYS A 168 -18.98 -5.35 -2.56
CA LYS A 168 -19.26 -6.22 -1.40
C LYS A 168 -18.15 -6.12 -0.35
N PHE A 169 -17.89 -4.90 0.11
CA PHE A 169 -16.75 -4.58 0.98
C PHE A 169 -16.79 -5.31 2.33
N TYR A 170 -17.99 -5.59 2.88
CA TYR A 170 -18.11 -6.33 4.13
C TYR A 170 -17.68 -7.78 3.98
N ALA A 171 -18.06 -8.44 2.88
CA ALA A 171 -17.62 -9.80 2.58
C ALA A 171 -16.09 -9.88 2.38
N ALA A 172 -15.52 -8.91 1.65
CA ALA A 172 -14.07 -8.79 1.50
C ALA A 172 -13.38 -8.63 2.87
N LEU A 173 -13.89 -7.74 3.74
CA LEU A 173 -13.35 -7.51 5.07
C LEU A 173 -13.42 -8.76 5.96
N GLN A 174 -14.48 -9.55 5.87
CA GLN A 174 -14.58 -10.82 6.61
C GLN A 174 -13.50 -11.80 6.15
N GLU A 175 -13.37 -12.01 4.83
CA GLU A 175 -12.38 -12.94 4.29
C GLU A 175 -10.95 -12.49 4.61
N ILE A 176 -10.67 -11.17 4.57
CA ILE A 176 -9.40 -10.57 5.03
C ILE A 176 -9.17 -10.83 6.52
N SER A 177 -10.21 -10.72 7.35
CA SER A 177 -10.12 -10.89 8.80
C SER A 177 -9.91 -12.33 9.21
N ASP A 178 -10.49 -13.27 8.47
CA ASP A 178 -10.35 -14.71 8.69
C ASP A 178 -9.04 -15.25 8.09
N PHE A 179 -8.40 -14.51 7.17
CA PHE A 179 -7.15 -14.93 6.54
C PHE A 179 -6.00 -15.04 7.57
N PRO A 180 -5.31 -16.19 7.67
CA PRO A 180 -4.22 -16.36 8.63
C PRO A 180 -3.03 -15.46 8.30
N SER A 181 -2.30 -15.02 9.32
CA SER A 181 -1.03 -14.31 9.16
C SER A 181 0.03 -15.06 9.94
N TYR A 182 1.20 -15.23 9.34
CA TYR A 182 2.24 -16.10 9.87
C TYR A 182 3.51 -15.35 10.27
N ASP A 183 3.63 -14.08 9.87
CA ASP A 183 4.72 -13.20 10.25
C ASP A 183 4.25 -11.74 10.45
N LYS A 184 5.11 -10.91 11.03
CA LYS A 184 4.80 -9.49 11.32
C LYS A 184 4.52 -8.65 10.07
N GLN A 185 5.11 -9.01 8.92
CA GLN A 185 4.89 -8.31 7.66
C GLN A 185 3.49 -8.64 7.14
N GLU A 186 3.08 -9.90 7.19
CA GLU A 186 1.74 -10.35 6.83
C GLU A 186 0.68 -9.78 7.78
N GLU A 187 0.95 -9.75 9.10
CA GLU A 187 0.08 -9.08 10.08
C GLU A 187 -0.09 -7.59 9.74
N TRP A 188 0.99 -6.92 9.32
CA TRP A 188 0.94 -5.52 8.91
C TRP A 188 0.16 -5.32 7.61
N SER A 189 0.39 -6.15 6.59
CA SER A 189 -0.38 -6.12 5.34
C SER A 189 -1.86 -6.40 5.59
N LYS A 190 -2.18 -7.38 6.45
CA LYS A 190 -3.55 -7.68 6.86
C LYS A 190 -4.20 -6.49 7.55
N LEU A 191 -3.53 -5.87 8.54
CA LEU A 191 -4.08 -4.70 9.22
C LEU A 191 -4.33 -3.53 8.26
N GLN A 192 -3.42 -3.28 7.31
CA GLN A 192 -3.63 -2.24 6.29
C GLN A 192 -4.87 -2.53 5.43
N MET A 193 -5.08 -3.78 5.02
CA MET A 193 -6.24 -4.16 4.22
C MET A 193 -7.54 -4.19 5.04
N GLN A 194 -7.47 -4.55 6.33
CA GLN A 194 -8.59 -4.40 7.27
C GLN A 194 -9.01 -2.94 7.40
N LEU A 195 -8.06 -2.03 7.61
CA LEU A 195 -8.31 -0.58 7.65
C LEU A 195 -8.89 -0.07 6.33
N THR A 196 -8.36 -0.53 5.19
CA THR A 196 -8.80 -0.11 3.85
C THR A 196 -10.22 -0.57 3.55
N PHE A 197 -10.55 -1.86 3.69
CA PHE A 197 -11.89 -2.35 3.38
C PHE A 197 -12.93 -1.93 4.42
N SER A 198 -12.53 -1.77 5.68
CA SER A 198 -13.43 -1.20 6.69
C SER A 198 -13.68 0.30 6.48
N SER A 199 -12.73 1.07 5.94
CA SER A 199 -12.99 2.48 5.58
C SER A 199 -13.93 2.61 4.38
N PHE A 200 -13.90 1.66 3.44
CA PHE A 200 -14.85 1.62 2.31
C PHE A 200 -16.30 1.45 2.76
N LEU A 201 -16.54 0.95 3.98
CA LEU A 201 -17.85 0.78 4.61
C LEU A 201 -18.31 2.01 5.39
N GLY A 202 -17.69 3.19 5.16
CA GLY A 202 -18.05 4.41 5.87
C GLY A 202 -17.89 4.30 7.38
N LYS A 203 -18.65 5.09 8.14
CA LYS A 203 -18.65 4.97 9.61
C LYS A 203 -19.13 3.58 10.07
N ASN A 204 -18.26 2.82 10.73
CA ASN A 204 -18.58 1.52 11.31
C ASN A 204 -17.60 1.15 12.45
N LYS A 205 -18.04 0.25 13.34
CA LYS A 205 -17.25 -0.16 14.52
C LYS A 205 -15.98 -0.96 14.19
N LEU A 206 -15.96 -1.66 13.05
CA LEU A 206 -14.78 -2.45 12.66
C LEU A 206 -13.63 -1.53 12.30
N TYR A 207 -13.89 -0.48 11.51
CA TYR A 207 -12.89 0.56 11.22
C TYR A 207 -12.35 1.20 12.50
N ASP A 208 -13.23 1.60 13.43
CA ASP A 208 -12.81 2.17 14.72
C ASP A 208 -11.92 1.20 15.52
N THR A 209 -12.23 -0.11 15.48
CA THR A 209 -11.44 -1.15 16.17
C THR A 209 -10.03 -1.28 15.60
N TYR A 210 -9.91 -1.41 14.27
CA TYR A 210 -8.60 -1.52 13.62
C TYR A 210 -7.80 -0.22 13.71
N LEU A 211 -8.48 0.93 13.65
CA LEU A 211 -7.83 2.23 13.80
C LEU A 211 -7.26 2.38 15.22
N ASN A 212 -8.01 2.03 16.26
CA ASN A 212 -7.51 2.00 17.63
C ASN A 212 -6.33 1.03 17.81
N GLN A 213 -6.34 -0.12 17.14
CA GLN A 213 -5.21 -1.05 17.14
C GLN A 213 -3.94 -0.45 16.51
N LEU A 214 -4.08 0.35 15.44
CA LEU A 214 -2.98 1.05 14.82
C LEU A 214 -2.47 2.19 15.71
N GLU A 215 -3.38 3.03 16.20
CA GLU A 215 -3.05 4.29 16.85
C GLU A 215 -2.57 4.12 18.29
N SER A 216 -2.98 3.05 18.97
CA SER A 216 -2.44 2.71 20.30
C SER A 216 -0.94 2.45 20.31
N ARG A 217 -0.32 2.22 19.14
CA ARG A 217 1.14 2.09 18.98
C ARG A 217 1.88 3.42 19.12
N PHE A 218 1.17 4.54 19.04
CA PHE A 218 1.74 5.87 19.07
C PHE A 218 1.43 6.58 20.39
N LYS A 219 2.46 7.19 20.99
CA LYS A 219 2.31 8.07 22.15
C LYS A 219 2.68 9.51 21.73
N PRO A 220 1.75 10.48 21.83
CA PRO A 220 2.05 11.88 21.55
C PRO A 220 3.18 12.42 22.41
N ASN A 221 4.03 13.25 21.82
CA ASN A 221 5.05 14.01 22.54
C ASN A 221 4.49 15.37 23.01
N ASP A 222 4.58 15.65 24.31
CA ASP A 222 3.99 16.86 24.92
C ASP A 222 4.54 18.17 24.36
N THR A 223 5.82 18.22 23.98
CA THR A 223 6.42 19.41 23.36
C THR A 223 5.80 19.68 21.99
N ILE A 224 5.59 18.62 21.20
CA ILE A 224 4.91 18.73 19.90
C ILE A 224 3.45 19.11 20.08
N VAL A 225 2.75 18.52 21.06
CA VAL A 225 1.37 18.88 21.40
C VAL A 225 1.27 20.37 21.75
N LYS A 226 2.19 20.90 22.55
CA LYS A 226 2.23 22.32 22.90
C LYS A 226 2.38 23.21 21.66
N ILE A 227 3.35 22.88 20.78
CA ILE A 227 3.56 23.63 19.53
C ILE A 227 2.29 23.60 18.67
N VAL A 228 1.70 22.43 18.48
CA VAL A 228 0.44 22.26 17.73
C VAL A 228 -0.66 23.15 18.30
N LYS A 229 -0.88 23.12 19.63
CA LYS A 229 -1.94 23.90 20.27
C LYS A 229 -1.73 25.41 20.14
N GLU A 230 -0.50 25.88 20.31
CA GLU A 230 -0.15 27.31 20.34
C GLU A 230 0.01 27.95 18.96
N LYS A 231 0.36 27.18 17.94
CA LYS A 231 0.76 27.71 16.61
C LYS A 231 -0.20 27.34 15.48
N SER A 232 -1.20 26.50 15.73
CA SER A 232 -2.17 26.14 14.69
C SER A 232 -3.28 27.18 14.56
N PHE A 233 -3.77 27.37 13.34
CA PHE A 233 -5.07 27.97 13.05
C PHE A 233 -6.13 26.89 12.92
N TYR A 234 -7.37 27.17 13.29
CA TYR A 234 -8.42 26.15 13.39
C TYR A 234 -9.63 26.40 12.50
N ASN A 235 -10.28 25.31 12.08
CA ASN A 235 -11.56 25.28 11.36
C ASN A 235 -11.59 26.26 10.18
N ALA A 236 -12.45 27.29 10.21
CA ALA A 236 -12.57 28.26 9.13
C ALA A 236 -11.24 28.96 8.81
N GLN A 237 -10.47 29.35 9.83
CA GLN A 237 -9.16 29.96 9.63
C GLN A 237 -8.17 28.98 8.99
N ALA A 238 -8.30 27.68 9.27
CA ALA A 238 -7.47 26.67 8.65
C ALA A 238 -7.75 26.56 7.14
N LEU A 239 -9.04 26.50 6.76
CA LEU A 239 -9.45 26.47 5.35
C LEU A 239 -9.10 27.77 4.63
N ASP A 240 -9.26 28.92 5.29
CA ASP A 240 -8.90 30.22 4.73
C ASP A 240 -7.39 30.34 4.51
N THR A 241 -6.56 29.81 5.42
CA THR A 241 -5.10 29.75 5.25
C THR A 241 -4.74 28.98 3.96
N ILE A 242 -5.33 27.80 3.76
CA ILE A 242 -5.11 27.01 2.53
C ILE A 242 -5.45 27.84 1.29
N LEU A 243 -6.57 28.58 1.30
CA LEU A 243 -7.01 29.36 0.15
C LEU A 243 -6.16 30.60 -0.12
N GLN A 244 -5.72 31.31 0.93
CA GLN A 244 -4.86 32.48 0.74
C GLN A 244 -3.49 32.08 0.20
N GLU A 245 -2.93 30.96 0.67
CA GLU A 245 -1.70 30.43 0.10
C GLU A 245 -1.93 29.91 -1.33
N ALA A 246 -3.01 29.15 -1.57
CA ALA A 246 -3.32 28.63 -2.90
C ALA A 246 -3.50 29.70 -3.98
N LYS A 247 -3.83 30.96 -3.63
CA LYS A 247 -3.86 32.07 -4.61
C LYS A 247 -2.49 32.38 -5.20
N LYS A 248 -1.42 32.18 -4.42
CA LYS A 248 -0.02 32.49 -4.78
C LYS A 248 0.63 31.38 -5.62
N HIS A 249 0.04 30.18 -5.60
CA HIS A 249 0.56 29.00 -6.30
C HIS A 249 -0.32 28.62 -7.49
N ARG A 250 0.28 27.88 -8.42
CA ARG A 250 -0.41 27.25 -9.56
C ARG A 250 -0.72 25.77 -9.34
N ILE A 251 -0.08 25.16 -8.34
CA ILE A 251 -0.31 23.77 -8.00
C ILE A 251 -0.39 23.63 -6.49
N VAL A 252 -1.43 22.97 -6.01
CA VAL A 252 -1.62 22.64 -4.60
C VAL A 252 -1.57 21.13 -4.49
N MET A 253 -0.62 20.61 -3.74
CA MET A 253 -0.48 19.19 -3.49
C MET A 253 -0.89 18.88 -2.05
N ILE A 254 -2.00 18.16 -1.90
CA ILE A 254 -2.51 17.71 -0.61
C ILE A 254 -2.28 16.21 -0.54
N ASN A 255 -1.57 15.74 0.49
CA ASN A 255 -1.39 14.29 0.64
C ASN A 255 -2.51 13.64 1.44
N GLU A 256 -2.53 12.32 1.36
CA GLU A 256 -3.46 11.47 2.07
C GLU A 256 -2.83 10.13 2.44
N ASN A 257 -3.49 9.40 3.35
CA ASN A 257 -3.17 8.01 3.65
C ASN A 257 -4.41 7.20 3.28
N HIS A 258 -4.22 6.17 2.46
CA HIS A 258 -5.29 5.51 1.72
C HIS A 258 -6.41 4.91 2.58
N PHE A 259 -6.12 4.65 3.85
CA PHE A 259 -7.11 4.11 4.79
C PHE A 259 -7.66 5.14 5.80
N TYR A 260 -7.33 6.43 5.65
CA TYR A 260 -7.93 7.54 6.41
C TYR A 260 -8.95 8.29 5.52
N PRO A 261 -10.23 7.88 5.51
CA PRO A 261 -11.22 8.44 4.58
C PRO A 261 -11.47 9.94 4.85
N ASN A 262 -11.26 10.40 6.08
CA ASN A 262 -11.37 11.81 6.45
C ASN A 262 -10.41 12.72 5.67
N HIS A 263 -9.30 12.21 5.17
CA HIS A 263 -8.37 12.99 4.36
C HIS A 263 -9.00 13.47 3.03
N ARG A 264 -10.03 12.77 2.53
CA ARG A 264 -10.80 13.20 1.35
C ARG A 264 -11.76 14.34 1.65
N ILE A 265 -12.26 14.42 2.88
CA ILE A 265 -13.19 15.46 3.31
C ILE A 265 -12.51 16.82 3.23
N LEU A 266 -11.27 16.97 3.70
CA LEU A 266 -10.53 18.24 3.59
C LEU A 266 -10.50 18.74 2.14
N VAL A 267 -10.15 17.87 1.20
CA VAL A 267 -10.08 18.22 -0.23
C VAL A 267 -11.46 18.61 -0.74
N SER A 268 -12.50 17.85 -0.37
CA SER A 268 -13.90 18.16 -0.71
C SER A 268 -14.34 19.54 -0.19
N ASP A 269 -13.97 19.88 1.04
CA ASP A 269 -14.36 21.13 1.71
C ASP A 269 -13.70 22.37 1.09
N VAL A 270 -12.48 22.25 0.57
CA VAL A 270 -11.80 23.37 -0.10
C VAL A 270 -12.08 23.44 -1.60
N LEU A 271 -12.63 22.39 -2.22
CA LEU A 271 -12.67 22.24 -3.67
C LEU A 271 -13.44 23.35 -4.39
N GLU A 272 -14.61 23.73 -3.88
CA GLU A 272 -15.43 24.80 -4.48
C GLU A 272 -14.73 26.16 -4.40
N LYS A 273 -14.13 26.47 -3.24
CA LYS A 273 -13.39 27.71 -3.04
C LYS A 273 -12.11 27.75 -3.89
N LEU A 274 -11.44 26.60 -4.08
CA LEU A 274 -10.31 26.47 -5.01
C LEU A 274 -10.77 26.69 -6.46
N LYS A 275 -11.91 26.12 -6.86
CA LYS A 275 -12.50 26.35 -8.18
C LYS A 275 -12.76 27.83 -8.43
N ALA A 276 -13.33 28.53 -7.46
CA ALA A 276 -13.63 29.96 -7.54
C ALA A 276 -12.38 30.85 -7.74
N ILE A 277 -11.19 30.39 -7.31
CA ILE A 277 -9.91 31.11 -7.52
C ILE A 277 -9.08 30.56 -8.70
N GLY A 278 -9.72 29.78 -9.58
CA GLY A 278 -9.19 29.37 -10.89
C GLY A 278 -8.62 27.96 -10.97
N TYR A 279 -8.68 27.13 -9.91
CA TYR A 279 -8.27 25.73 -10.00
C TYR A 279 -9.26 24.92 -10.84
N ASN A 280 -8.80 24.39 -11.97
CA ASN A 280 -9.65 23.72 -12.96
C ASN A 280 -9.33 22.23 -13.14
N TYR A 281 -8.17 21.79 -12.67
CA TYR A 281 -7.73 20.40 -12.78
C TYR A 281 -7.66 19.73 -11.41
N LEU A 282 -8.10 18.47 -11.33
CA LEU A 282 -7.94 17.59 -10.18
C LEU A 282 -7.14 16.35 -10.60
N ALA A 283 -5.87 16.32 -10.21
CA ALA A 283 -4.96 15.20 -10.46
C ALA A 283 -5.02 14.21 -9.29
N LEU A 284 -5.25 12.93 -9.59
CA LEU A 284 -5.51 11.89 -8.60
C LEU A 284 -4.59 10.68 -8.82
N GLU A 285 -3.83 10.29 -7.79
CA GLU A 285 -2.96 9.10 -7.85
C GLU A 285 -3.76 7.82 -8.05
N ALA A 286 -4.92 7.77 -7.39
CA ALA A 286 -5.74 6.58 -7.29
C ALA A 286 -6.48 6.22 -8.59
N LEU A 287 -6.39 7.04 -9.64
CA LEU A 287 -7.01 6.72 -10.92
C LEU A 287 -6.21 5.65 -11.66
N ASN A 288 -6.90 4.60 -12.09
CA ASN A 288 -6.29 3.61 -12.97
C ASN A 288 -5.87 4.28 -14.30
N THR A 289 -4.95 3.62 -15.01
CA THR A 289 -4.44 4.06 -16.31
C THR A 289 -5.59 4.43 -17.26
N LYS A 290 -5.53 5.65 -17.83
CA LYS A 290 -6.51 6.22 -18.77
C LYS A 290 -7.93 6.49 -18.22
N GLN A 291 -8.17 6.32 -16.91
CA GLN A 291 -9.50 6.60 -16.34
C GLN A 291 -9.89 8.08 -16.38
N ASP A 292 -8.91 8.99 -16.44
CA ASP A 292 -9.16 10.40 -16.71
C ASP A 292 -9.89 10.65 -18.03
N SER A 293 -9.56 9.90 -19.08
CA SER A 293 -10.22 10.02 -20.39
C SER A 293 -11.71 9.70 -20.30
N LEU A 294 -12.11 8.75 -19.45
CA LEU A 294 -13.51 8.40 -19.21
C LEU A 294 -14.20 9.38 -18.25
N LEU A 295 -13.51 9.76 -17.17
CA LEU A 295 -14.03 10.70 -16.19
C LEU A 295 -14.24 12.12 -16.76
N ASN A 296 -13.52 12.51 -17.80
CA ASN A 296 -13.69 13.82 -18.44
C ASN A 296 -14.84 13.88 -19.46
N ILE A 297 -15.46 12.74 -19.83
CA ILE A 297 -16.64 12.72 -20.70
C ILE A 297 -17.85 13.35 -19.97
N PRO A 298 -18.65 14.21 -20.61
CA PRO A 298 -19.88 14.73 -20.00
C PRO A 298 -20.80 13.61 -19.48
N ASN A 299 -21.42 13.82 -18.31
CA ASN A 299 -22.34 12.86 -17.68
C ASN A 299 -21.74 11.48 -17.31
N SER A 300 -20.42 11.29 -17.36
CA SER A 300 -19.78 10.11 -16.76
C SER A 300 -19.77 10.17 -15.22
N TYR A 301 -19.44 9.07 -14.58
CA TYR A 301 -19.43 8.96 -13.12
C TYR A 301 -18.38 7.90 -12.70
N PRO A 302 -17.88 7.95 -11.46
CA PRO A 302 -16.93 6.94 -10.98
C PRO A 302 -17.58 5.55 -10.97
N THR A 303 -16.79 4.54 -11.35
CA THR A 303 -17.16 3.12 -11.33
C THR A 303 -16.06 2.32 -10.65
N LEU A 304 -16.28 1.02 -10.37
CA LEU A 304 -15.25 0.21 -9.70
C LEU A 304 -13.95 0.12 -10.52
N GLU A 305 -14.00 0.35 -11.83
CA GLU A 305 -12.82 0.40 -12.72
C GLU A 305 -12.06 1.73 -12.63
N THR A 306 -12.64 2.77 -12.04
CA THR A 306 -12.02 4.11 -11.90
C THR A 306 -10.72 4.04 -11.10
N GLY A 307 -10.65 3.17 -10.10
CA GLY A 307 -9.47 3.00 -9.26
C GLY A 307 -9.78 2.29 -7.95
N PHE A 308 -8.85 1.48 -7.46
CA PHE A 308 -9.05 0.67 -6.25
C PHE A 308 -9.50 1.53 -5.05
N TYR A 309 -8.73 2.55 -4.67
CA TYR A 309 -9.07 3.44 -3.56
C TYR A 309 -10.21 4.40 -3.86
N THR A 310 -10.57 4.60 -5.14
CA THR A 310 -11.73 5.43 -5.51
C THR A 310 -13.06 4.76 -5.17
N SER A 311 -13.05 3.46 -4.84
CA SER A 311 -14.22 2.71 -4.37
C SER A 311 -14.67 3.12 -2.96
N GLU A 312 -13.80 3.78 -2.19
CA GLU A 312 -14.16 4.38 -0.91
C GLU A 312 -15.19 5.50 -1.12
N GLN A 313 -16.22 5.57 -0.27
CA GLN A 313 -17.36 6.45 -0.50
C GLN A 313 -16.99 7.93 -0.50
N ASN A 314 -16.09 8.39 0.39
CA ASN A 314 -15.66 9.80 0.43
C ASN A 314 -14.79 10.17 -0.77
N PHE A 315 -13.96 9.24 -1.26
CA PHE A 315 -13.23 9.42 -2.50
C PHE A 315 -14.17 9.50 -3.71
N SER A 316 -15.08 8.54 -3.87
CA SER A 316 -16.03 8.57 -5.00
C SER A 316 -16.93 9.81 -4.97
N ASN A 317 -17.36 10.25 -3.78
CA ASN A 317 -18.15 11.47 -3.62
C ASN A 317 -17.33 12.74 -3.88
N LEU A 318 -16.04 12.77 -3.52
CA LEU A 318 -15.11 13.82 -3.95
C LEU A 318 -15.04 13.91 -5.48
N ILE A 319 -14.93 12.77 -6.18
CA ILE A 319 -14.92 12.73 -7.65
C ILE A 319 -16.25 13.26 -8.21
N ARG A 320 -17.40 12.83 -7.66
CA ARG A 320 -18.72 13.34 -8.08
C ARG A 320 -18.84 14.86 -7.86
N LYS A 321 -18.41 15.38 -6.71
CA LYS A 321 -18.39 16.82 -6.39
C LYS A 321 -17.48 17.58 -7.36
N ALA A 322 -16.27 17.10 -7.60
CA ALA A 322 -15.34 17.70 -8.54
C ALA A 322 -15.92 17.77 -9.96
N LYS A 323 -16.59 16.70 -10.40
CA LYS A 323 -17.25 16.66 -11.71
C LYS A 323 -18.42 17.66 -11.79
N ALA A 324 -19.25 17.74 -10.75
CA ALA A 324 -20.35 18.71 -10.69
C ALA A 324 -19.85 20.17 -10.72
N LEU A 325 -18.68 20.43 -10.12
CA LEU A 325 -17.99 21.73 -10.18
C LEU A 325 -17.25 21.96 -11.50
N GLY A 326 -17.24 21.00 -12.43
CA GLY A 326 -16.58 21.12 -13.73
C GLY A 326 -15.06 21.06 -13.69
N PHE A 327 -14.47 20.28 -12.77
CA PHE A 327 -13.04 19.96 -12.82
C PHE A 327 -12.73 18.98 -13.96
N GLN A 328 -11.55 19.14 -14.54
CA GLN A 328 -10.93 18.16 -15.43
C GLN A 328 -10.02 17.23 -14.60
N PHE A 329 -10.16 15.93 -14.78
CA PHE A 329 -9.39 14.92 -14.08
C PHE A 329 -8.09 14.62 -14.80
N ILE A 330 -7.03 14.33 -14.03
CA ILE A 330 -5.73 13.87 -14.53
C ILE A 330 -5.36 12.57 -13.80
N ALA A 331 -5.23 11.48 -14.53
CA ALA A 331 -4.64 10.24 -14.04
C ALA A 331 -3.12 10.34 -14.25
N TYR A 332 -2.37 10.41 -13.16
CA TYR A 332 -0.95 10.75 -13.23
C TYR A 332 0.02 9.62 -12.87
N GLU A 333 -0.46 8.46 -12.42
CA GLU A 333 0.43 7.34 -12.10
C GLU A 333 1.37 6.99 -13.28
N ASN A 334 2.62 6.66 -12.97
CA ASN A 334 3.60 6.23 -13.95
C ASN A 334 3.39 4.76 -14.30
N THR A 335 3.20 4.47 -15.59
CA THR A 335 3.04 3.10 -16.10
C THR A 335 4.32 2.57 -16.77
N ASP A 336 5.38 3.38 -16.85
CA ASP A 336 6.66 2.99 -17.44
C ASP A 336 7.62 2.47 -16.36
N ASN A 337 7.82 1.15 -16.34
CA ASN A 337 8.67 0.47 -15.36
C ASN A 337 10.18 0.80 -15.51
N HIS A 338 10.60 1.44 -16.60
CA HIS A 338 11.99 1.87 -16.80
C HIS A 338 12.24 3.30 -16.34
N LYS A 339 11.19 4.04 -15.98
CA LYS A 339 11.27 5.42 -15.52
C LYS A 339 11.10 5.51 -14.01
N ASN A 340 11.84 6.40 -13.39
CA ASN A 340 11.60 6.75 -11.99
C ASN A 340 10.14 7.21 -11.82
N ARG A 341 9.41 6.58 -10.90
CA ARG A 341 7.98 6.80 -10.68
C ARG A 341 7.64 8.28 -10.44
N GLU A 342 8.40 8.97 -9.59
CA GLU A 342 8.17 10.38 -9.25
C GLU A 342 8.35 11.30 -10.47
N VAL A 343 9.34 11.00 -11.32
CA VAL A 343 9.58 11.73 -12.58
C VAL A 343 8.42 11.52 -13.55
N GLY A 344 7.98 10.27 -13.72
CA GLY A 344 6.84 9.94 -14.59
C GLY A 344 5.53 10.57 -14.11
N GLN A 345 5.28 10.56 -12.80
CA GLN A 345 4.12 11.21 -12.20
C GLN A 345 4.13 12.74 -12.43
N ALA A 346 5.27 13.40 -12.21
CA ALA A 346 5.41 14.83 -12.46
C ALA A 346 5.24 15.19 -13.95
N GLU A 347 5.84 14.39 -14.85
CA GLU A 347 5.68 14.54 -16.31
C GLU A 347 4.22 14.42 -16.74
N ASN A 348 3.49 13.44 -16.22
CA ASN A 348 2.09 13.22 -16.57
C ASN A 348 1.20 14.41 -16.17
N ILE A 349 1.39 14.96 -14.96
CA ILE A 349 0.66 16.16 -14.54
C ILE A 349 1.04 17.33 -15.43
N TYR A 350 2.33 17.57 -15.67
CA TYR A 350 2.79 18.70 -16.50
C TYR A 350 2.23 18.64 -17.92
N ASN A 351 2.36 17.49 -18.59
CA ASN A 351 1.94 17.31 -19.98
C ASN A 351 0.41 17.46 -20.16
N LYS A 352 -0.38 17.05 -19.17
CA LYS A 352 -1.85 17.10 -19.21
C LYS A 352 -2.43 18.40 -18.65
N SER A 353 -1.60 19.34 -18.20
CA SER A 353 -2.04 20.64 -17.69
C SER A 353 -1.19 21.79 -18.23
N PHE A 354 -0.04 22.05 -17.62
CA PHE A 354 0.81 23.22 -17.88
C PHE A 354 1.38 23.30 -19.28
N LEU A 355 1.60 22.16 -19.94
CA LEU A 355 2.04 22.14 -21.34
C LEU A 355 0.93 22.61 -22.30
N ILE A 356 -0.34 22.38 -21.93
CA ILE A 356 -1.52 22.75 -22.71
C ILE A 356 -1.93 24.19 -22.39
N ASP A 357 -1.97 24.52 -21.10
CA ASP A 357 -2.27 25.85 -20.58
C ASP A 357 -1.20 26.28 -19.57
N PRO A 358 -0.26 27.16 -19.95
CA PRO A 358 0.77 27.66 -19.05
C PRO A 358 0.23 28.36 -17.78
N ASN A 359 -1.03 28.80 -17.78
CA ASN A 359 -1.68 29.43 -16.62
C ASN A 359 -2.58 28.46 -15.83
N ALA A 360 -2.57 27.16 -16.18
CA ALA A 360 -3.37 26.16 -15.50
C ALA A 360 -3.17 26.21 -13.98
N LYS A 361 -4.24 25.89 -13.24
CA LYS A 361 -4.17 25.66 -11.80
C LYS A 361 -4.66 24.26 -11.46
N VAL A 362 -3.83 23.50 -10.76
CA VAL A 362 -4.00 22.06 -10.53
C VAL A 362 -4.06 21.75 -9.04
N VAL A 363 -5.10 21.05 -8.60
CA VAL A 363 -5.15 20.40 -7.29
C VAL A 363 -4.65 18.98 -7.48
N VAL A 364 -3.68 18.55 -6.68
CA VAL A 364 -3.15 17.18 -6.68
C VAL A 364 -3.50 16.52 -5.35
N LEU A 365 -4.09 15.33 -5.41
CA LEU A 365 -4.27 14.47 -4.25
C LEU A 365 -3.35 13.25 -4.38
N ALA A 366 -2.35 13.19 -3.50
CA ALA A 366 -1.27 12.21 -3.58
C ALA A 366 -1.11 11.36 -2.31
N GLY A 367 -0.57 10.16 -2.45
CA GLY A 367 -0.22 9.30 -1.34
C GLY A 367 0.99 9.83 -0.57
N ILE A 368 0.82 10.01 0.74
CA ILE A 368 1.89 10.16 1.73
C ILE A 368 3.04 11.10 1.30
N ASP A 369 4.19 10.57 0.87
CA ASP A 369 5.44 11.33 0.70
C ASP A 369 5.61 11.92 -0.72
N HIS A 370 4.68 11.71 -1.65
CA HIS A 370 4.79 12.27 -3.00
C HIS A 370 4.88 13.80 -3.03
N ILE A 371 4.44 14.47 -1.96
CA ILE A 371 4.42 15.93 -1.86
C ILE A 371 5.66 16.53 -1.21
N LEU A 372 6.69 15.75 -0.86
CA LEU A 372 7.87 16.29 -0.18
C LEU A 372 8.70 17.16 -1.14
N GLU A 373 9.06 18.36 -0.69
CA GLU A 373 9.88 19.32 -1.43
C GLU A 373 11.36 19.21 -1.17
N LYS A 374 11.76 18.42 -0.17
CA LYS A 374 13.17 18.20 0.19
C LYS A 374 13.58 16.77 -0.12
N PRO A 375 14.79 16.55 -0.67
CA PRO A 375 15.32 15.21 -0.80
C PRO A 375 15.43 14.53 0.57
N THR A 376 15.26 13.21 0.57
CA THR A 376 15.57 12.40 1.76
C THR A 376 17.07 12.46 2.08
N SER A 377 17.48 11.97 3.25
CA SER A 377 18.90 11.85 3.61
C SER A 377 19.73 11.00 2.63
N GLN A 378 19.07 10.14 1.84
CA GLN A 378 19.68 9.30 0.79
C GLN A 378 19.63 9.96 -0.60
N GLY A 379 19.18 11.22 -0.70
CA GLY A 379 19.11 11.96 -1.96
C GLY A 379 17.89 11.68 -2.82
N LYS A 380 16.95 10.82 -2.38
CA LYS A 380 15.68 10.61 -3.13
C LYS A 380 14.89 11.92 -3.21
N GLU A 381 14.63 12.37 -4.42
CA GLU A 381 13.67 13.44 -4.73
C GLU A 381 12.26 12.85 -4.92
N TRP A 382 11.26 13.54 -4.38
CA TRP A 382 9.84 13.19 -4.54
C TRP A 382 9.19 14.08 -5.61
N MET A 383 7.97 13.73 -6.05
CA MET A 383 7.27 14.42 -7.14
C MET A 383 7.21 15.94 -6.96
N ALA A 384 6.97 16.47 -5.76
CA ALA A 384 6.98 17.92 -5.51
C ALA A 384 8.37 18.56 -5.73
N THR A 385 9.45 17.95 -5.23
CA THR A 385 10.83 18.39 -5.53
C THR A 385 11.09 18.43 -7.03
N ILE A 386 10.64 17.40 -7.78
CA ILE A 386 10.81 17.34 -9.23
C ILE A 386 10.07 18.49 -9.92
N PHE A 387 8.84 18.82 -9.49
CA PHE A 387 8.09 19.96 -10.03
C PHE A 387 8.84 21.28 -9.87
N LYS A 388 9.34 21.54 -8.67
CA LYS A 388 10.11 22.73 -8.34
C LYS A 388 11.40 22.81 -9.15
N ASN A 389 12.15 21.71 -9.23
CA ASN A 389 13.47 21.68 -9.86
C ASN A 389 13.42 21.63 -11.38
N LYS A 390 12.59 20.74 -11.96
CA LYS A 390 12.52 20.48 -13.40
C LYS A 390 11.63 21.48 -14.13
N TYR A 391 10.43 21.75 -13.60
CA TYR A 391 9.43 22.60 -14.27
C TYR A 391 9.43 24.04 -13.79
N LYS A 392 10.20 24.37 -12.75
CA LYS A 392 10.24 25.71 -12.14
C LYS A 392 8.86 26.19 -11.68
N ILE A 393 8.02 25.24 -11.25
CA ILE A 393 6.69 25.49 -10.68
C ILE A 393 6.79 25.13 -9.21
N ASP A 394 6.63 26.12 -8.33
CA ASP A 394 6.70 25.94 -6.89
C ASP A 394 5.34 25.45 -6.34
N PRO A 395 5.23 24.19 -5.87
CA PRO A 395 3.98 23.69 -5.31
C PRO A 395 3.70 24.28 -3.94
N LEU A 396 2.42 24.50 -3.62
CA LEU A 396 1.97 24.60 -2.23
C LEU A 396 1.77 23.16 -1.72
N THR A 397 2.50 22.75 -0.70
CA THR A 397 2.46 21.38 -0.18
C THR A 397 1.83 21.29 1.21
N ILE A 398 0.78 20.48 1.33
CA ILE A 398 -0.05 20.37 2.54
C ILE A 398 -0.14 18.91 2.96
N SER A 399 0.49 18.57 4.08
CA SER A 399 0.52 17.19 4.61
C SER A 399 -0.54 16.95 5.67
N GLN A 400 -1.46 16.03 5.41
CA GLN A 400 -2.39 15.45 6.39
C GLN A 400 -1.78 14.24 7.12
N THR A 401 -0.69 13.66 6.60
CA THR A 401 -0.16 12.38 7.11
C THR A 401 0.87 12.52 8.23
N HIS A 402 1.71 13.56 8.19
CA HIS A 402 2.86 13.70 9.08
C HIS A 402 2.50 13.94 10.55
N LEU A 403 1.48 14.77 10.81
CA LEU A 403 0.97 15.03 12.15
C LEU A 403 -0.33 14.27 12.45
N ASN A 404 -0.70 13.29 11.63
CA ASN A 404 -1.97 12.58 11.78
C ASN A 404 -2.12 11.93 13.17
N ALA A 405 -1.03 11.45 13.77
CA ALA A 405 -1.03 10.85 15.09
C ALA A 405 -1.28 11.86 16.24
N TYR A 406 -1.21 13.16 15.95
CA TYR A 406 -1.52 14.25 16.86
C TYR A 406 -2.92 14.84 16.64
N ARG A 407 -3.69 14.36 15.66
CA ARG A 407 -4.98 14.99 15.31
C ARG A 407 -5.94 15.07 16.50
N ASN A 408 -6.01 14.02 17.33
CA ASN A 408 -6.91 13.99 18.50
C ASN A 408 -6.45 14.92 19.66
N GLN A 409 -5.37 15.67 19.48
CA GLN A 409 -4.85 16.63 20.47
C GLN A 409 -5.45 18.03 20.32
N ILE A 410 -6.27 18.26 19.30
CA ILE A 410 -6.99 19.51 19.07
C ILE A 410 -8.50 19.31 19.21
N GLU A 411 -9.20 20.29 19.78
CA GLU A 411 -10.67 20.30 19.91
C GLU A 411 -11.32 21.03 18.71
N ALA A 412 -10.92 20.66 17.50
CA ALA A 412 -11.38 21.27 16.25
C ALA A 412 -11.44 20.21 15.13
N ASN A 413 -12.24 20.45 14.09
CA ASN A 413 -12.32 19.58 12.92
C ASN A 413 -11.03 19.66 12.10
N TYR A 414 -10.49 20.87 11.96
CA TYR A 414 -9.24 21.13 11.25
C TYR A 414 -8.31 21.98 12.11
N GLY A 415 -7.03 21.62 12.11
CA GLY A 415 -5.93 22.48 12.51
C GLY A 415 -4.92 22.56 11.37
N ILE A 416 -4.35 23.73 11.10
CA ILE A 416 -3.25 23.90 10.15
C ILE A 416 -2.09 24.63 10.84
N ILE A 417 -0.88 24.16 10.61
CA ILE A 417 0.34 24.74 11.15
C ILE A 417 1.41 24.82 10.06
N ASN A 418 2.13 25.93 10.00
CA ASN A 418 3.27 26.05 9.11
C ASN A 418 4.41 25.12 9.57
N SER A 419 5.01 24.39 8.65
CA SER A 419 6.00 23.35 8.97
C SER A 419 7.29 23.92 9.59
N ASN A 420 7.57 25.21 9.40
CA ASN A 420 8.77 25.88 9.94
C ASN A 420 8.82 25.91 11.47
N HIS A 421 7.72 25.59 12.16
CA HIS A 421 7.73 25.38 13.61
C HIS A 421 8.41 24.08 14.04
N PHE A 422 8.75 23.19 13.11
CA PHE A 422 9.40 21.92 13.39
C PHE A 422 10.81 21.84 12.80
N LYS A 423 11.74 21.32 13.60
CA LYS A 423 13.13 21.03 13.17
C LYS A 423 13.28 19.67 12.48
N ASP A 424 12.29 18.81 12.64
CA ASP A 424 12.27 17.49 12.01
C ASP A 424 12.30 17.66 10.48
N THR A 425 13.28 17.04 9.83
CA THR A 425 13.53 17.24 8.40
C THR A 425 12.40 16.69 7.52
N ARG A 426 11.66 15.70 8.00
CA ARG A 426 10.51 15.13 7.29
C ARG A 426 9.29 16.04 7.44
N TRP A 427 9.03 16.57 8.63
CA TRP A 427 7.90 17.48 8.85
C TRP A 427 8.12 18.83 8.16
N ASN A 428 9.37 19.31 8.13
CA ASN A 428 9.78 20.53 7.45
C ASN A 428 10.01 20.33 5.93
N ALA A 429 9.65 19.18 5.35
CA ALA A 429 9.76 18.92 3.92
C ALA A 429 8.50 19.29 3.12
N VAL A 430 7.52 19.96 3.75
CA VAL A 430 6.31 20.51 3.13
C VAL A 430 6.05 21.92 3.68
N ASP A 431 5.14 22.70 3.10
CA ASP A 431 4.81 24.05 3.61
C ASP A 431 3.94 24.02 4.86
N TYR A 432 2.89 23.19 4.84
CA TYR A 432 1.89 23.12 5.91
C TYR A 432 1.59 21.69 6.33
N LEU A 433 1.26 21.54 7.60
CA LEU A 433 0.82 20.29 8.21
C LEU A 433 -0.63 20.49 8.68
N VAL A 434 -1.51 19.56 8.34
CA VAL A 434 -2.94 19.60 8.70
C VAL A 434 -3.26 18.47 9.66
N LEU A 435 -3.96 18.82 10.73
CA LEU A 435 -4.59 17.92 11.68
C LEU A 435 -6.06 17.83 11.29
N ASN A 436 -6.51 16.66 10.88
CA ASN A 436 -7.86 16.45 10.35
C ASN A 436 -8.65 15.51 11.25
N ASN A 437 -9.51 16.07 12.12
CA ASN A 437 -10.47 15.33 12.94
C ASN A 437 -11.88 15.32 12.33
N ASN A 438 -12.06 15.86 11.12
CA ASN A 438 -13.38 15.93 10.53
C ASN A 438 -13.84 14.51 10.18
N THR A 439 -14.87 14.03 10.88
CA THR A 439 -15.48 12.71 10.65
C THR A 439 -16.85 12.83 9.99
N LYS A 440 -17.24 14.03 9.56
CA LYS A 440 -18.51 14.25 8.87
C LYS A 440 -18.44 13.60 7.50
N GLU A 441 -19.39 12.73 7.18
CA GLU A 441 -19.54 12.27 5.80
C GLU A 441 -19.79 13.51 4.91
N PRO A 442 -19.06 13.69 3.79
CA PRO A 442 -19.10 14.85 2.91
C PRO A 442 -20.42 14.99 2.13
N ILE A 443 -21.42 14.18 2.48
CA ILE A 443 -22.76 14.20 1.92
C ILE A 443 -23.48 15.43 2.48
N GLU A 444 -23.23 16.59 1.87
CA GLU A 444 -23.99 17.82 2.10
C GLU A 444 -25.33 17.74 1.35
N PHE A 445 -26.40 18.22 2.01
CA PHE A 445 -27.84 18.03 1.71
C PHE A 445 -28.27 18.41 0.26
N PRO A 446 -29.32 17.77 -0.31
CA PRO A 446 -30.66 17.57 0.27
C PRO A 446 -31.01 16.10 0.52
N PHE A 447 -30.15 15.36 1.20
CA PHE A 447 -30.47 13.99 1.58
C PHE A 447 -31.48 13.97 2.72
N SER A 448 -32.61 13.32 2.52
CA SER A 448 -33.52 13.03 3.63
C SER A 448 -33.09 11.77 4.35
N ALA A 449 -33.34 11.70 5.66
CA ALA A 449 -33.19 10.45 6.39
C ALA A 449 -34.25 9.45 5.94
N PHE A 450 -33.83 8.36 5.31
CA PHE A 450 -34.64 7.16 5.10
C PHE A 450 -34.32 6.16 6.22
N GLU A 451 -35.32 5.62 6.89
CA GLU A 451 -35.10 4.60 7.92
C GLU A 451 -35.08 3.21 7.28
N TYR A 452 -33.92 2.55 7.35
CA TYR A 452 -33.77 1.16 6.95
C TYR A 452 -33.67 0.26 8.18
N GLN A 453 -34.34 -0.89 8.16
CA GLN A 453 -34.29 -1.89 9.22
C GLN A 453 -33.62 -3.17 8.71
N ASN A 454 -32.54 -3.60 9.37
CA ASN A 454 -32.01 -4.94 9.16
C ASN A 454 -32.96 -5.95 9.83
N THR A 455 -33.68 -6.73 9.03
CA THR A 455 -34.60 -7.78 9.50
C THR A 455 -33.94 -9.16 9.62
N THR A 456 -32.68 -9.27 9.21
CA THR A 456 -31.92 -10.52 9.26
C THR A 456 -31.36 -10.77 10.67
N LYS A 457 -30.95 -12.02 10.93
CA LYS A 457 -30.32 -12.41 12.20
C LYS A 457 -28.84 -12.05 12.29
N THR A 458 -28.24 -11.57 11.20
CA THR A 458 -26.81 -11.25 11.10
C THR A 458 -26.60 -9.78 10.74
N ASP A 459 -25.39 -9.28 10.93
CA ASP A 459 -25.01 -7.98 10.41
C ASP A 459 -25.01 -8.02 8.87
N ILE A 460 -25.41 -6.91 8.25
CA ILE A 460 -25.48 -6.77 6.79
C ILE A 460 -24.77 -5.50 6.35
N GLN A 461 -24.19 -5.51 5.16
CA GLN A 461 -23.81 -4.31 4.46
C GLN A 461 -25.02 -3.78 3.71
N ILE A 462 -25.29 -2.48 3.84
CA ILE A 462 -26.19 -1.78 2.91
C ILE A 462 -25.37 -0.94 1.94
N VAL A 463 -25.85 -0.85 0.70
CA VAL A 463 -25.27 0.00 -0.35
C VAL A 463 -26.38 0.79 -1.03
N LEU A 464 -26.13 2.07 -1.26
CA LEU A 464 -27.05 2.97 -1.95
C LEU A 464 -26.36 3.50 -3.22
N PHE A 465 -27.01 3.31 -4.36
CA PHE A 465 -26.55 3.81 -5.66
C PHE A 465 -27.51 4.87 -6.19
N LEU A 466 -26.95 5.88 -6.87
CA LEU A 466 -27.73 6.88 -7.57
C LEU A 466 -28.30 6.26 -8.86
N GLY A 467 -29.61 6.35 -9.05
CA GLY A 467 -30.31 5.71 -10.17
C GLY A 467 -29.87 6.24 -11.54
N ASN A 468 -29.47 7.51 -11.63
CA ASN A 468 -28.90 8.08 -12.87
C ASN A 468 -27.52 7.48 -13.24
N GLU A 469 -26.86 6.75 -12.33
CA GLU A 469 -25.63 6.00 -12.60
C GLU A 469 -25.91 4.52 -12.98
N ILE A 470 -27.15 4.07 -12.91
CA ILE A 470 -27.60 2.71 -13.23
C ILE A 470 -28.35 2.72 -14.58
N LYS A 471 -27.80 2.07 -15.61
CA LYS A 471 -28.50 1.95 -16.91
C LYS A 471 -29.41 0.72 -16.95
N ASN A 472 -28.91 -0.42 -16.47
CA ASN A 472 -29.67 -1.65 -16.36
C ASN A 472 -29.78 -2.09 -14.88
N PRO A 473 -30.89 -2.76 -14.48
CA PRO A 473 -31.12 -3.20 -13.10
C PRO A 473 -30.09 -4.16 -12.49
N TYR A 474 -29.11 -4.64 -13.28
CA TYR A 474 -28.01 -5.54 -12.89
C TYR A 474 -26.63 -4.88 -12.90
N ASP A 475 -26.55 -3.62 -13.38
CA ASP A 475 -25.28 -2.91 -13.53
C ASP A 475 -24.65 -2.56 -12.18
N PHE A 476 -25.43 -2.57 -11.08
CA PHE A 476 -24.97 -2.19 -9.74
C PHE A 476 -23.71 -2.93 -9.32
N SER A 477 -23.49 -4.16 -9.78
CA SER A 477 -22.27 -4.95 -9.49
C SER A 477 -20.96 -4.28 -9.92
N LYS A 478 -21.02 -3.35 -10.88
CA LYS A 478 -19.87 -2.60 -11.41
C LYS A 478 -19.79 -1.16 -10.89
N LYS A 479 -20.72 -0.75 -10.02
CA LYS A 479 -20.91 0.65 -9.60
C LYS A 479 -20.35 0.86 -8.21
N ILE A 480 -19.93 2.10 -7.95
CA ILE A 480 -19.50 2.53 -6.63
C ILE A 480 -20.70 3.15 -5.91
N PRO A 481 -21.07 2.67 -4.71
CA PRO A 481 -22.14 3.29 -3.95
C PRO A 481 -21.75 4.72 -3.53
N TYR A 482 -22.72 5.63 -3.50
CA TYR A 482 -22.48 6.95 -2.90
C TYR A 482 -22.54 6.88 -1.36
N PHE A 483 -23.18 5.83 -0.83
CA PHE A 483 -23.25 5.55 0.60
C PHE A 483 -23.26 4.03 0.85
N THR A 484 -22.46 3.59 1.82
CA THR A 484 -22.42 2.19 2.26
C THR A 484 -22.04 2.11 3.74
N THR A 485 -22.63 1.16 4.46
CA THR A 485 -22.28 0.90 5.88
C THR A 485 -22.76 -0.46 6.35
N ILE A 486 -22.34 -0.88 7.54
CA ILE A 486 -22.83 -2.08 8.21
C ILE A 486 -24.00 -1.72 9.13
N ILE A 487 -25.12 -2.42 9.00
CA ILE A 487 -26.23 -2.35 9.94
C ILE A 487 -26.25 -3.63 10.79
N PRO A 488 -26.10 -3.52 12.11
CA PRO A 488 -26.15 -4.69 12.98
C PRO A 488 -27.49 -5.42 12.92
N SER A 489 -27.47 -6.72 13.21
CA SER A 489 -28.67 -7.55 13.28
C SER A 489 -29.81 -6.88 14.06
N SER A 490 -31.02 -6.89 13.48
CA SER A 490 -32.24 -6.36 14.11
C SER A 490 -32.16 -4.87 14.52
N LYS A 491 -31.24 -4.09 13.96
CA LYS A 491 -31.13 -2.64 14.20
C LYS A 491 -31.69 -1.82 13.03
N LYS A 492 -32.04 -0.59 13.36
CA LYS A 492 -32.48 0.44 12.41
C LYS A 492 -31.38 1.48 12.24
N LEU A 493 -31.25 2.01 11.03
CA LEU A 493 -30.34 3.11 10.73
C LEU A 493 -31.02 4.12 9.79
N LYS A 494 -30.79 5.40 10.07
CA LYS A 494 -31.13 6.48 9.13
C LYS A 494 -30.02 6.58 8.09
N VAL A 495 -30.38 6.41 6.83
CA VAL A 495 -29.46 6.44 5.69
C VAL A 495 -29.75 7.68 4.83
N PRO A 496 -28.72 8.27 4.20
CA PRO A 496 -28.90 9.45 3.36
C PRO A 496 -29.56 9.04 2.04
N LEU A 497 -30.71 9.64 1.71
CA LEU A 497 -31.39 9.43 0.43
C LEU A 497 -31.56 10.73 -0.38
N ASP A 498 -31.04 10.76 -1.62
CA ASP A 498 -31.19 11.89 -2.54
C ASP A 498 -32.62 11.89 -3.08
N ARG A 499 -33.49 12.76 -2.56
CA ARG A 499 -34.90 12.77 -2.97
C ARG A 499 -35.09 13.22 -4.43
N SER A 500 -34.10 13.87 -5.03
CA SER A 500 -34.17 14.32 -6.42
C SER A 500 -33.92 13.20 -7.42
N LYS A 501 -33.46 12.03 -6.97
CA LYS A 501 -33.08 10.90 -7.83
C LYS A 501 -33.66 9.60 -7.31
N GLU A 502 -33.90 8.68 -8.23
CA GLU A 502 -34.13 7.30 -7.85
C GLU A 502 -32.89 6.75 -7.12
N THR A 503 -33.11 5.94 -6.09
CA THR A 503 -32.03 5.28 -5.33
C THR A 503 -32.22 3.78 -5.37
N PHE A 504 -31.18 3.06 -5.78
CA PHE A 504 -31.12 1.61 -5.67
C PHE A 504 -30.47 1.26 -4.34
N LEU A 505 -31.24 0.66 -3.43
CA LEU A 505 -30.75 0.15 -2.15
C LEU A 505 -30.61 -1.37 -2.25
N LEU A 506 -29.43 -1.89 -1.95
CA LEU A 506 -29.20 -3.32 -1.82
C LEU A 506 -28.62 -3.62 -0.44
N ALA A 507 -28.90 -4.82 0.07
CA ALA A 507 -28.25 -5.35 1.26
C ALA A 507 -27.55 -6.67 0.96
N PHE A 508 -26.36 -6.84 1.52
CA PHE A 508 -25.56 -8.06 1.42
C PHE A 508 -25.24 -8.62 2.81
N ASP A 509 -25.32 -9.94 2.95
CA ASP A 509 -24.81 -10.62 4.14
C ASP A 509 -23.28 -10.60 4.19
N LYS A 510 -22.72 -11.17 5.27
CA LYS A 510 -21.27 -11.28 5.50
C LYS A 510 -20.51 -12.09 4.44
N ASN A 511 -21.21 -12.89 3.62
CA ASN A 511 -20.64 -13.69 2.53
C ASN A 511 -20.84 -13.01 1.17
N GLY A 512 -21.50 -11.85 1.13
CA GLY A 512 -21.78 -11.10 -0.09
C GLY A 512 -23.01 -11.61 -0.86
N ASN A 513 -23.88 -12.40 -0.23
CA ASN A 513 -25.16 -12.79 -0.80
C ASN A 513 -26.16 -11.65 -0.64
N GLN A 514 -26.92 -11.36 -1.69
CA GLN A 514 -27.96 -10.33 -1.62
C GLN A 514 -29.12 -10.84 -0.74
N VAL A 515 -29.47 -10.07 0.29
CA VAL A 515 -30.57 -10.39 1.21
C VAL A 515 -31.75 -9.42 1.10
N ASP A 516 -31.54 -8.25 0.49
CA ASP A 516 -32.59 -7.27 0.21
C ASP A 516 -32.23 -6.45 -1.04
N LYS A 517 -33.27 -5.97 -1.73
CA LYS A 517 -33.18 -5.05 -2.87
C LYS A 517 -34.45 -4.19 -2.91
N GLN A 518 -34.26 -2.87 -2.87
CA GLN A 518 -35.33 -1.88 -2.96
C GLN A 518 -34.97 -0.81 -3.99
N ILE A 519 -35.98 -0.33 -4.71
CA ILE A 519 -35.87 0.87 -5.56
C ILE A 519 -36.72 1.93 -4.89
N ILE A 520 -36.07 3.02 -4.46
CA ILE A 520 -36.74 4.13 -3.78
C ILE A 520 -36.85 5.27 -4.79
N CYS A 521 -38.07 5.56 -5.22
CA CYS A 521 -38.33 6.58 -6.23
C CYS A 521 -37.98 7.99 -5.74
N ALA A 522 -37.56 8.85 -6.68
CA ALA A 522 -37.46 10.29 -6.43
C ALA A 522 -38.82 10.84 -5.99
N ARG A 523 -38.81 11.85 -5.11
CA ARG A 523 -40.01 12.64 -4.82
C ARG A 523 -39.94 13.90 -5.67
N ASN A 524 -40.93 14.09 -6.55
CA ASN A 524 -41.11 15.31 -7.33
C ASN A 524 -41.34 16.53 -6.44
#